data_AF-A0A9D2J7X8-F1
#
_entry.id   AF-A0A9D2J7X8-F1
#
_cell.length_a   1.000
_cell.length_b   1.000
_cell.length_c   1.000
_cell.angle_alpha   90.00
_cell.angle_beta   90.00
_cell.angle_gamma   90.00
#
_symmetry.space_group_name_H-M   'P 1'
#
loop_
_entity.id
_entity.type
_entity.pdbx_description
1 polymer ?
#
loop_
_entity_poly.entity_id
_entity_poly.type
_entity_poly.pdbx_seq_one_letter_code
_entity_poly.pdbx_strand_id
1 'polypeptide(L)'
;LLDEDTSATNFMIRDKVMARLVSDDREPITTLLRHIRSLYERHGVSFVIVVGSSGDYLSVADHVLQMDRYEVKDVTEAAGIICREERIEGQYPAGSLDFPDFTRALKPAGAGRMKMKAMGTDTVMIDRDTVDVRYLEQLADDGQTVGLAYLMGWILANQRQKTAITSLLDDMYRQIEKKGLQAFIPPNYSCGHPVLPRKQELFACLNRYRKAKIVRE
;
A
#
# COMPACT_ATOMS: atom_id res chain seq x y z
N LEU A 1 -8.55 -0.89 0.66
CA LEU A 1 -9.12 -0.51 1.96
C LEU A 1 -8.61 0.89 2.26
N LEU A 2 -9.49 1.83 2.54
CA LEU A 2 -9.13 3.18 2.99
C LEU A 2 -10.07 3.60 4.11
N ASP A 3 -9.58 4.44 5.00
CA ASP A 3 -10.38 5.12 6.01
C ASP A 3 -10.17 6.63 5.83
N GLU A 4 -11.25 7.38 5.68
CA GLU A 4 -11.22 8.84 5.53
C GLU A 4 -10.46 9.49 6.70
N ASP A 5 -10.62 8.99 7.93
CA ASP A 5 -10.04 9.59 9.13
C ASP A 5 -8.51 9.50 9.20
N THR A 6 -7.92 8.50 8.52
CA THR A 6 -6.46 8.30 8.46
C THR A 6 -5.87 8.64 7.09
N SER A 7 -6.67 9.21 6.18
CA SER A 7 -6.26 9.53 4.82
C SER A 7 -6.04 11.04 4.64
N ALA A 8 -5.19 11.41 3.70
CA ALA A 8 -4.98 12.80 3.36
C ALA A 8 -6.21 13.36 2.62
N THR A 9 -6.89 14.36 3.18
CA THR A 9 -8.14 14.91 2.61
C THR A 9 -7.97 15.39 1.18
N ASN A 10 -6.84 16.05 0.87
CA ASN A 10 -6.51 16.55 -0.47
C ASN A 10 -6.28 15.43 -1.50
N PHE A 11 -6.00 14.20 -1.08
CA PHE A 11 -5.98 13.02 -1.93
C PHE A 11 -7.37 12.41 -2.08
N MET A 12 -8.17 12.41 -1.01
CA MET A 12 -9.49 11.78 -1.01
C MET A 12 -10.51 12.56 -1.84
N ILE A 13 -10.61 13.87 -1.64
CA ILE A 13 -11.60 14.74 -2.27
C ILE A 13 -11.01 16.10 -2.63
N ARG A 14 -11.77 16.86 -3.42
CA ARG A 14 -11.49 18.27 -3.67
C ARG A 14 -12.78 19.04 -3.51
N ASP A 15 -12.73 20.06 -2.66
CA ASP A 15 -13.86 20.95 -2.41
C ASP A 15 -14.29 21.69 -3.69
N LYS A 16 -15.60 21.77 -3.92
CA LYS A 16 -16.20 22.39 -5.12
C LYS A 16 -15.95 23.90 -5.18
N VAL A 17 -15.90 24.57 -4.03
CA VAL A 17 -15.62 26.02 -3.96
C VAL A 17 -14.15 26.27 -4.29
N MET A 18 -13.23 25.47 -3.72
CA MET A 18 -11.81 25.56 -4.04
C MET A 18 -11.49 25.22 -5.49
N ALA A 19 -12.21 24.27 -6.10
CA ALA A 19 -12.10 23.96 -7.52
C ALA A 19 -12.55 25.13 -8.44
N ARG A 20 -13.40 26.04 -7.95
CA ARG A 20 -13.78 27.26 -8.68
C ARG A 20 -12.73 28.37 -8.54
N LEU A 21 -12.01 28.40 -7.42
CA LEU A 21 -10.98 29.41 -7.15
C LEU A 21 -9.65 29.07 -7.82
N VAL A 22 -9.22 27.81 -7.70
CA VAL A 22 -8.00 27.27 -8.32
C VAL A 22 -8.47 26.31 -9.39
N SER A 23 -8.12 26.56 -10.64
CA SER A 23 -8.49 25.71 -11.76
C SER A 23 -7.77 24.35 -11.70
N ASP A 24 -8.32 23.35 -12.39
CA ASP A 24 -7.78 21.99 -12.39
C ASP A 24 -6.34 21.90 -12.93
N ASP A 25 -5.97 22.73 -13.89
CA ASP A 25 -4.63 22.80 -14.48
C ASP A 25 -3.58 23.34 -13.49
N ARG A 26 -4.01 23.99 -12.41
CA ARG A 26 -3.13 24.57 -11.38
C ARG A 26 -3.10 23.77 -10.09
N GLU A 27 -3.96 22.76 -9.94
CA GLU A 27 -3.95 21.84 -8.81
C GLU A 27 -3.08 20.63 -9.15
N PRO A 28 -1.92 20.45 -8.52
CA PRO A 28 -1.01 19.36 -8.84
C PRO A 28 -1.54 17.98 -8.43
N ILE A 29 -2.50 17.93 -7.50
CA ILE A 29 -3.02 16.67 -6.96
C ILE A 29 -4.30 16.28 -7.69
N THR A 30 -4.25 15.14 -8.36
CA THR A 30 -5.47 14.46 -8.82
C THR A 30 -6.01 13.57 -7.71
N THR A 31 -7.27 13.77 -7.33
CA THR A 31 -7.89 13.03 -6.23
C THR A 31 -8.15 11.57 -6.60
N LEU A 32 -8.18 10.69 -5.59
CA LEU A 32 -8.55 9.29 -5.75
C LEU A 32 -9.92 9.13 -6.43
N LEU A 33 -10.87 10.00 -6.10
CA LEU A 33 -12.22 10.00 -6.65
C LEU A 33 -12.24 10.08 -8.19
N ARG A 34 -11.27 10.78 -8.80
CA ARG A 34 -11.14 10.87 -10.27
C ARG A 34 -10.59 9.59 -10.92
N HIS A 35 -9.94 8.72 -10.16
CA HIS A 35 -9.30 7.51 -10.67
C HIS A 35 -9.98 6.21 -10.26
N ILE A 36 -10.81 6.24 -9.20
CA ILE A 36 -11.35 5.03 -8.58
C ILE A 36 -12.16 4.17 -9.55
N ARG A 37 -12.99 4.78 -10.41
CA ARG A 37 -13.74 4.05 -11.44
C ARG A 37 -12.83 3.43 -12.49
N SER A 38 -11.82 4.16 -12.97
CA SER A 38 -10.83 3.60 -13.90
C SER A 38 -10.02 2.45 -13.28
N LEU A 39 -9.64 2.55 -12.01
CA LEU A 39 -8.93 1.50 -11.28
C LEU A 39 -9.76 0.21 -11.16
N TYR A 40 -11.06 0.35 -10.89
CA TYR A 40 -11.97 -0.78 -10.85
C TYR A 40 -12.21 -1.38 -12.23
N GLU A 41 -12.72 -0.60 -13.19
CA GLU A 41 -13.17 -1.12 -14.48
C GLU A 41 -12.03 -1.59 -15.39
N ARG A 42 -10.85 -0.94 -15.33
CA ARG A 42 -9.72 -1.27 -16.21
C ARG A 42 -8.69 -2.20 -15.58
N HIS A 43 -8.56 -2.19 -14.26
CA HIS A 43 -7.53 -2.94 -13.55
C HIS A 43 -8.08 -3.94 -12.52
N GLY A 44 -9.40 -4.03 -12.36
CA GLY A 44 -10.04 -4.97 -11.44
C GLY A 44 -9.74 -4.67 -9.97
N VAL A 45 -9.35 -3.43 -9.64
CA VAL A 45 -9.02 -3.05 -8.26
C VAL A 45 -10.28 -2.56 -7.57
N SER A 46 -10.81 -3.36 -6.65
CA SER A 46 -11.93 -2.99 -5.80
C SER A 46 -11.51 -2.14 -4.60
N PHE A 47 -12.41 -1.27 -4.16
CA PHE A 47 -12.21 -0.40 -3.01
C PHE A 47 -13.30 -0.64 -1.96
N VAL A 48 -12.87 -0.64 -0.70
CA VAL A 48 -13.75 -0.50 0.47
C VAL A 48 -13.21 0.71 1.20
N ILE A 49 -14.05 1.71 1.39
CA ILE A 49 -13.68 3.02 1.93
C ILE A 49 -14.66 3.35 3.04
N VAL A 50 -14.15 3.64 4.23
CA VAL A 50 -14.94 4.27 5.29
C VAL A 50 -14.99 5.76 4.97
N VAL A 51 -16.19 6.31 4.80
CA VAL A 51 -16.44 7.74 4.58
C VAL A 51 -17.48 8.24 5.56
N GLY A 52 -17.29 9.46 6.07
CA GLY A 52 -18.19 10.15 6.99
C GLY A 52 -18.50 11.59 6.58
N SER A 53 -17.58 12.27 5.89
CA SER A 53 -17.77 13.66 5.44
C SER A 53 -17.77 13.84 3.92
N SER A 54 -17.23 12.87 3.19
CA SER A 54 -17.03 12.97 1.74
C SER A 54 -18.19 12.37 0.93
N GLY A 55 -19.30 13.12 0.79
CA GLY A 55 -20.50 12.68 0.07
C GLY A 55 -20.30 12.41 -1.43
N ASP A 56 -19.28 12.99 -2.07
CA ASP A 56 -19.03 12.78 -3.50
C ASP A 56 -18.66 11.31 -3.82
N TYR A 57 -18.21 10.51 -2.85
CA TYR A 57 -17.98 9.07 -3.04
C TYR A 57 -19.26 8.28 -3.33
N LEU A 58 -20.43 8.78 -2.94
CA LEU A 58 -21.71 8.14 -3.27
C LEU A 58 -21.91 8.04 -4.79
N SER A 59 -21.39 9.00 -5.56
CA SER A 59 -21.49 9.03 -7.03
C SER A 59 -20.70 7.92 -7.74
N VAL A 60 -19.75 7.30 -7.04
CA VAL A 60 -18.85 6.26 -7.57
C VAL A 60 -18.91 4.95 -6.79
N ALA A 61 -19.88 4.80 -5.89
CA ALA A 61 -20.05 3.58 -5.12
C ALA A 61 -20.97 2.60 -5.88
N ASP A 62 -20.62 1.32 -5.88
CA ASP A 62 -21.51 0.24 -6.34
C ASP A 62 -22.45 -0.21 -5.20
N HIS A 63 -21.95 -0.14 -3.97
CA HIS A 63 -22.68 -0.46 -2.74
C HIS A 63 -22.38 0.59 -1.68
N VAL A 64 -23.42 0.98 -0.94
CA VAL A 64 -23.30 1.92 0.19
C VAL A 64 -23.87 1.26 1.44
N LEU A 65 -22.99 1.01 2.41
CA LEU A 65 -23.35 0.41 3.68
C LEU A 65 -23.27 1.48 4.77
N GLN A 66 -24.36 1.67 5.51
CA GLN A 66 -24.41 2.53 6.68
C GLN A 66 -24.24 1.68 7.94
N MET A 67 -23.37 2.12 8.85
CA MET A 67 -23.28 1.61 10.21
C MET A 67 -24.12 2.51 11.13
N ASP A 68 -25.16 1.97 11.76
CA ASP A 68 -25.97 2.65 12.80
C ASP A 68 -25.92 1.81 14.07
N ARG A 69 -25.31 2.32 15.14
CA ARG A 69 -25.19 1.63 16.44
C ARG A 69 -24.71 0.18 16.31
N TYR A 70 -23.66 -0.02 15.51
CA TYR A 70 -23.05 -1.32 15.19
C TYR A 70 -23.94 -2.28 14.36
N GLU A 71 -25.05 -1.80 13.80
CA GLU A 71 -25.85 -2.54 12.81
C GLU A 71 -25.57 -2.04 11.39
N VAL A 72 -25.31 -2.98 10.47
CA VAL A 72 -25.14 -2.69 9.04
C VAL A 72 -26.49 -2.55 8.36
N LYS A 73 -26.67 -1.49 7.58
CA LYS A 73 -27.81 -1.31 6.67
C LYS A 73 -27.30 -1.06 5.26
N ASP A 74 -27.83 -1.81 4.30
CA ASP A 74 -27.64 -1.48 2.89
C ASP A 74 -28.52 -0.29 2.53
N VAL A 75 -27.88 0.83 2.19
CA VAL A 75 -28.53 2.09 1.81
C VAL A 75 -28.21 2.48 0.38
N THR A 76 -27.80 1.51 -0.45
CA THR A 76 -27.39 1.74 -1.85
C THR A 76 -28.48 2.45 -2.66
N GLU A 77 -29.74 2.02 -2.53
CA GLU A 77 -30.86 2.65 -3.25
C GLU A 77 -31.07 4.11 -2.80
N ALA A 78 -31.08 4.36 -1.50
CA ALA A 78 -31.24 5.70 -0.93
C ALA A 78 -30.09 6.63 -1.34
N ALA A 79 -28.85 6.14 -1.33
CA ALA A 79 -27.69 6.88 -1.82
C ALA A 79 -27.81 7.24 -3.30
N GLY A 80 -28.33 6.32 -4.13
CA GLY A 80 -28.60 6.57 -5.54
C GLY A 80 -29.67 7.65 -5.78
N ILE A 81 -30.71 7.71 -4.94
CA ILE A 81 -31.72 8.79 -4.98
C ILE A 81 -31.06 10.14 -4.68
N ILE A 82 -30.27 10.22 -3.60
CA ILE A 82 -29.56 11.45 -3.20
C ILE A 82 -28.62 11.91 -4.32
N CYS A 83 -27.87 10.99 -4.95
CA CYS A 83 -26.97 11.34 -6.06
C CYS A 83 -27.69 12.00 -7.25
N ARG A 84 -28.92 11.57 -7.54
CA ARG A 84 -29.76 12.16 -8.61
C ARG A 84 -30.30 13.53 -8.20
N GLU A 85 -30.78 13.67 -6.97
CA GLU A 85 -31.30 14.93 -6.43
C GLU A 85 -30.20 16.01 -6.39
N GLU A 86 -29.01 15.65 -5.91
CA GLU A 86 -27.83 16.52 -5.83
C GLU A 86 -27.10 16.69 -7.18
N ARG A 87 -27.54 15.97 -8.23
CA ARG A 87 -26.95 16.00 -9.58
C ARG A 87 -25.45 15.70 -9.61
N ILE A 88 -25.01 14.75 -8.80
CA ILE A 88 -23.62 14.26 -8.75
C ILE A 88 -23.44 12.90 -9.41
N GLU A 89 -24.53 12.25 -9.85
CA GLU A 89 -24.46 11.00 -10.61
C GLU A 89 -23.60 11.15 -11.87
N GLY A 90 -22.68 10.21 -12.09
CA GLY A 90 -21.81 10.21 -13.27
C GLY A 90 -20.76 11.33 -13.30
N GLN A 91 -20.56 12.06 -12.20
CA GLN A 91 -19.58 13.15 -12.12
C GLN A 91 -18.13 12.68 -12.34
N TYR A 92 -17.83 11.42 -12.02
CA TYR A 92 -16.50 10.82 -12.13
C TYR A 92 -16.56 9.52 -12.96
N PRO A 93 -16.77 9.61 -14.28
CA PRO A 93 -16.83 8.44 -15.14
C PRO A 93 -15.45 7.78 -15.26
N ALA A 94 -15.43 6.49 -15.60
CA ALA A 94 -14.18 5.80 -15.91
C ALA A 94 -13.52 6.42 -17.16
N GLY A 95 -12.38 7.08 -16.96
CA GLY A 95 -11.57 7.67 -18.02
C GLY A 95 -10.32 6.84 -18.33
N SER A 96 -9.51 7.34 -19.28
CA SER A 96 -8.15 6.84 -19.48
C SER A 96 -7.35 7.01 -18.19
N LEU A 97 -6.65 5.94 -17.79
CA LEU A 97 -5.74 5.95 -16.66
C LEU A 97 -4.37 5.55 -17.18
N ASP A 98 -3.40 6.46 -17.07
CA ASP A 98 -2.01 6.15 -17.33
C ASP A 98 -1.48 5.41 -16.11
N PHE A 99 -1.58 4.08 -16.15
CA PHE A 99 -1.11 3.25 -15.06
C PHE A 99 0.42 3.34 -15.00
N PRO A 100 1.00 3.59 -13.81
CA PRO A 100 2.44 3.81 -13.71
C PRO A 100 3.19 2.54 -14.10
N ASP A 101 4.33 2.74 -14.74
CA ASP A 101 5.28 1.70 -15.02
C ASP A 101 5.95 1.24 -13.71
N PHE A 102 5.71 -0.01 -13.31
CA PHE A 102 6.28 -0.59 -12.08
C PHE A 102 7.70 -1.14 -12.26
N THR A 103 8.34 -0.89 -13.41
CA THR A 103 9.72 -1.29 -13.66
C THR A 103 10.67 -0.53 -12.73
N ARG A 104 10.93 -1.16 -11.59
CA ARG A 104 11.86 -0.68 -10.57
C ARG A 104 12.85 -1.77 -10.28
N ALA A 105 14.12 -1.42 -10.32
CA ALA A 105 15.20 -2.34 -10.04
C ALA A 105 15.99 -1.90 -8.82
N LEU A 106 16.34 -2.87 -7.98
CA LEU A 106 17.23 -2.68 -6.86
C LEU A 106 18.68 -2.81 -7.34
N LYS A 107 19.49 -1.79 -7.11
CA LYS A 107 20.95 -1.88 -7.26
C LYS A 107 21.55 -2.60 -6.05
N PRO A 108 22.69 -3.30 -6.22
CA PRO A 108 23.40 -3.94 -5.12
C PRO A 108 23.63 -2.98 -3.95
N ALA A 109 23.21 -3.41 -2.76
CA ALA A 109 23.75 -2.88 -1.52
C ALA A 109 25.11 -3.54 -1.30
N GLY A 110 26.10 -2.79 -0.80
CA GLY A 110 27.46 -3.32 -0.63
C GLY A 110 27.48 -4.64 0.14
N ALA A 111 28.43 -5.52 -0.19
CA ALA A 111 28.52 -6.83 0.44
C ALA A 111 28.98 -6.73 1.90
N GLY A 112 28.27 -7.39 2.81
CA GLY A 112 28.67 -7.45 4.21
C GLY A 112 27.67 -8.17 5.09
N ARG A 113 28.14 -8.65 6.25
CA ARG A 113 27.28 -9.17 7.30
C ARG A 113 26.55 -8.00 7.95
N MET A 114 25.23 -8.00 7.86
CA MET A 114 24.38 -7.01 8.50
C MET A 114 23.90 -7.50 9.85
N LYS A 115 23.71 -6.58 10.79
CA LYS A 115 23.05 -6.83 12.07
C LYS A 115 21.59 -6.45 11.92
N MET A 116 20.69 -7.43 12.01
CA MET A 116 19.26 -7.16 11.96
C MET A 116 18.68 -7.16 13.38
N LYS A 117 17.63 -6.37 13.59
CA LYS A 117 16.78 -6.41 14.79
C LYS A 117 15.35 -6.05 14.39
N ALA A 118 14.38 -6.53 15.14
CA ALA A 118 12.99 -6.10 15.07
C ALA A 118 12.54 -5.61 16.45
N MET A 119 11.59 -4.68 16.49
CA MET A 119 10.99 -4.19 17.73
C MET A 119 9.48 -4.06 17.52
N GLY A 120 8.72 -4.96 18.15
CA GLY A 120 7.27 -5.04 18.01
C GLY A 120 6.82 -5.18 16.56
N THR A 121 5.66 -4.60 16.25
CA THR A 121 5.07 -4.50 14.91
C THR A 121 5.53 -3.26 14.12
N ASP A 122 6.47 -2.51 14.70
CA ASP A 122 6.61 -1.09 14.38
C ASP A 122 7.94 -0.78 13.69
N THR A 123 8.97 -1.57 13.97
CA THR A 123 10.34 -1.20 13.58
C THR A 123 11.15 -2.41 13.14
N VAL A 124 11.73 -2.30 11.94
CA VAL A 124 12.82 -3.16 11.45
C VAL A 124 14.11 -2.36 11.48
N MET A 125 15.20 -2.93 12.01
CA MET A 125 16.52 -2.30 11.97
C MET A 125 17.51 -3.16 11.19
N ILE A 126 18.29 -2.51 10.33
CA ILE A 126 19.36 -3.09 9.54
C ILE A 126 20.63 -2.28 9.82
N ASP A 127 21.60 -2.90 10.48
CA ASP A 127 22.77 -2.27 11.09
C ASP A 127 22.43 -1.13 12.05
N ARG A 128 22.47 0.11 11.54
CA ARG A 128 22.17 1.34 12.28
C ARG A 128 20.97 2.07 11.69
N ASP A 129 20.39 1.55 10.62
CA ASP A 129 19.28 2.16 9.91
C ASP A 129 17.96 1.55 10.38
N THR A 130 17.06 2.43 10.80
CA THR A 130 15.70 2.10 11.21
C THR A 130 14.76 2.25 10.02
N VAL A 131 14.01 1.20 9.73
CA VAL A 131 12.85 1.19 8.83
C VAL A 131 11.60 1.20 9.70
N ASP A 132 10.90 2.33 9.67
CA ASP A 132 9.62 2.52 10.36
C ASP A 132 8.52 1.81 9.57
N VAL A 133 7.91 0.79 10.18
CA VAL A 133 6.81 0.00 9.60
C VAL A 133 5.51 0.15 10.38
N ARG A 134 5.41 1.12 11.30
CA ARG A 134 4.22 1.38 12.13
C ARG A 134 2.92 1.55 11.34
N TYR A 135 3.01 2.19 10.18
CA TYR A 135 1.86 2.39 9.28
C TYR A 135 1.57 1.20 8.35
N LEU A 136 2.15 0.03 8.64
CA LEU A 136 1.75 -1.26 8.06
C LEU A 136 0.84 -2.00 9.03
N GLU A 137 -0.33 -1.40 9.30
CA GLU A 137 -1.31 -1.83 10.30
C GLU A 137 -1.79 -3.29 10.17
N GLN A 138 -1.52 -3.93 9.03
CA GLN A 138 -1.83 -5.35 8.79
C GLN A 138 -0.77 -6.31 9.36
N LEU A 139 0.36 -5.81 9.86
CA LEU A 139 1.30 -6.58 10.68
C LEU A 139 0.66 -6.79 12.05
N ALA A 140 0.37 -8.05 12.38
CA ALA A 140 -0.37 -8.43 13.58
C ALA A 140 0.52 -9.11 14.64
N ASP A 141 1.72 -9.52 14.26
CA ASP A 141 2.63 -10.30 15.10
C ASP A 141 4.07 -9.78 14.96
N ASP A 142 4.81 -9.67 16.07
CA ASP A 142 6.18 -9.16 16.08
C ASP A 142 7.15 -10.08 15.34
N GLY A 143 6.85 -11.38 15.28
CA GLY A 143 7.52 -12.36 14.45
C GLY A 143 7.45 -12.02 12.95
N GLN A 144 6.42 -11.31 12.47
CA GLN A 144 6.38 -10.84 11.08
C GLN A 144 7.42 -9.76 10.83
N THR A 145 7.62 -8.84 11.78
CA THR A 145 8.68 -7.83 11.74
C THR A 145 10.06 -8.47 11.79
N VAL A 146 10.22 -9.54 12.58
CA VAL A 146 11.43 -10.38 12.58
C VAL A 146 11.64 -11.03 11.19
N GLY A 147 10.58 -11.57 10.59
CA GLY A 147 10.59 -12.11 9.23
C GLY A 147 11.03 -11.07 8.21
N LEU A 148 10.45 -9.87 8.24
CA LEU A 148 10.86 -8.74 7.39
C LEU A 148 12.34 -8.41 7.55
N ALA A 149 12.85 -8.37 8.79
CA ALA A 149 14.24 -8.07 9.08
C ALA A 149 15.19 -9.09 8.42
N TYR A 150 14.88 -10.39 8.51
CA TYR A 150 15.70 -11.44 7.87
C TYR A 150 15.60 -11.40 6.35
N LEU A 151 14.40 -11.28 5.78
CA LEU A 151 14.22 -11.23 4.33
C LEU A 151 14.93 -10.00 3.72
N MET A 152 14.82 -8.84 4.37
CA MET A 152 15.56 -7.64 3.98
C MET A 152 17.08 -7.83 4.09
N GLY A 153 17.55 -8.41 5.20
CA GLY A 153 18.97 -8.72 5.38
C GLY A 153 19.50 -9.66 4.29
N TRP A 154 18.72 -10.68 3.92
CA TRP A 154 19.06 -11.59 2.84
C TRP A 154 19.13 -10.88 1.48
N ILE A 155 18.13 -10.05 1.15
CA ILE A 155 18.10 -9.26 -0.10
C ILE A 155 19.38 -8.43 -0.20
N LEU A 156 19.68 -7.65 0.83
CA LEU A 156 20.79 -6.71 0.80
C LEU A 156 22.15 -7.44 0.76
N ALA A 157 22.28 -8.63 1.37
CA ALA A 157 23.52 -9.40 1.38
C ALA A 157 23.77 -10.19 0.08
N ASN A 158 22.71 -10.62 -0.61
CA ASN A 158 22.81 -11.52 -1.77
C ASN A 158 22.58 -10.83 -3.11
N GLN A 159 22.10 -9.59 -3.14
CA GLN A 159 21.89 -8.85 -4.37
C GLN A 159 23.23 -8.42 -4.98
N ARG A 160 23.69 -9.12 -6.03
CA ARG A 160 24.98 -8.84 -6.70
C ARG A 160 24.87 -8.00 -7.97
N GLN A 161 23.70 -7.93 -8.58
CA GLN A 161 23.46 -7.19 -9.82
C GLN A 161 22.21 -6.32 -9.71
N LYS A 162 21.95 -5.46 -10.71
CA LYS A 162 20.67 -4.75 -10.84
C LYS A 162 19.59 -5.82 -11.13
N THR A 163 18.50 -5.84 -10.36
CA THR A 163 17.38 -6.77 -10.61
C THR A 163 16.05 -6.10 -10.34
N ALA A 164 15.07 -6.37 -11.20
CA ALA A 164 13.68 -5.98 -11.01
C ALA A 164 13.18 -6.44 -9.64
N ILE A 165 12.65 -5.51 -8.84
CA ILE A 165 12.20 -5.80 -7.47
C ILE A 165 11.07 -6.83 -7.49
N THR A 166 10.16 -6.73 -8.48
CA THR A 166 9.06 -7.69 -8.66
C THR A 166 9.57 -9.10 -8.85
N SER A 167 10.48 -9.31 -9.81
CA SER A 167 11.07 -10.62 -10.07
C SER A 167 11.83 -11.15 -8.86
N LEU A 168 12.61 -10.30 -8.20
CA LEU A 168 13.36 -10.67 -6.99
C LEU A 168 12.44 -11.17 -5.87
N LEU A 169 11.38 -10.43 -5.55
CA LEU A 169 10.47 -10.81 -4.48
C LEU A 169 9.59 -12.00 -4.87
N ASP A 170 9.20 -12.13 -6.15
CA ASP A 170 8.46 -13.29 -6.64
C ASP A 170 9.29 -14.57 -6.57
N ASP A 171 10.56 -14.52 -6.98
CA ASP A 171 11.49 -15.65 -6.87
C ASP A 171 11.75 -16.03 -5.42
N MET A 172 11.89 -15.04 -4.53
CA MET A 172 12.03 -15.28 -3.09
C MET A 172 10.80 -15.99 -2.51
N TYR A 173 9.59 -15.50 -2.77
CA TYR A 173 8.37 -16.14 -2.25
C TYR A 173 8.12 -17.52 -2.87
N ARG A 174 8.46 -17.73 -4.15
CA ARG A 174 8.45 -19.08 -4.76
C ARG A 174 9.43 -20.04 -4.08
N GLN A 175 10.59 -19.56 -3.62
CA GLN A 175 11.53 -20.37 -2.87
C GLN A 175 11.05 -20.65 -1.45
N ILE A 176 10.41 -19.67 -0.78
CA ILE A 176 9.79 -19.85 0.54
C ILE A 176 8.71 -20.93 0.47
N GLU A 177 7.86 -20.91 -0.56
CA GLU A 177 6.81 -21.91 -0.76
C GLU A 177 7.38 -23.34 -0.93
N LYS A 178 8.50 -23.47 -1.66
CA LYS A 178 9.12 -24.78 -1.95
C LYS A 178 10.01 -25.32 -0.84
N LYS A 179 10.79 -24.45 -0.19
CA LYS A 179 11.87 -24.83 0.74
C LYS A 179 11.60 -24.41 2.19
N GLY A 180 10.50 -23.70 2.43
CA GLY A 180 10.19 -23.08 3.71
C GLY A 180 10.91 -21.76 3.92
N LEU A 181 10.41 -20.96 4.87
CA LEU A 181 10.99 -19.67 5.25
C LEU A 181 12.44 -19.81 5.72
N GLN A 182 12.79 -20.94 6.34
CA GLN A 182 14.13 -21.22 6.88
C GLN A 182 15.27 -21.04 5.86
N ALA A 183 14.99 -21.18 4.56
CA ALA A 183 15.97 -20.92 3.49
C ALA A 183 16.55 -19.50 3.51
N PHE A 184 15.87 -18.54 4.16
CA PHE A 184 16.25 -17.14 4.26
C PHE A 184 16.60 -16.70 5.69
N ILE A 185 16.58 -17.62 6.66
CA ILE A 185 16.77 -17.31 8.08
C ILE A 185 18.15 -17.79 8.55
N PRO A 186 18.93 -16.96 9.26
CA PRO A 186 20.21 -17.39 9.81
C PRO A 186 20.01 -18.46 10.90
N PRO A 187 20.91 -19.47 11.00
CA PRO A 187 20.73 -20.60 11.92
C PRO A 187 20.60 -20.23 13.41
N ASN A 188 21.16 -19.09 13.80
CA ASN A 188 21.19 -18.65 15.20
C ASN A 188 20.00 -17.79 15.62
N TYR A 189 19.05 -17.51 14.71
CA TYR A 189 17.86 -16.69 14.98
C TYR A 189 18.21 -15.38 15.72
N SER A 190 19.25 -14.67 15.27
CA SER A 190 19.82 -13.51 15.98
C SER A 190 18.84 -12.35 16.25
N CYS A 191 17.69 -12.34 15.58
CA CYS A 191 16.65 -11.32 15.67
C CYS A 191 15.35 -11.85 16.30
N GLY A 192 15.30 -13.12 16.72
CA GLY A 192 14.10 -13.79 17.20
C GLY A 192 13.53 -14.80 16.19
N HIS A 193 12.35 -15.34 16.52
CA HIS A 193 11.63 -16.32 15.71
C HIS A 193 10.77 -15.62 14.64
N PRO A 194 10.97 -15.93 13.35
CA PRO A 194 10.22 -15.28 12.29
C PRO A 194 8.86 -15.95 12.03
N VAL A 195 7.89 -15.11 11.72
CA VAL A 195 6.63 -15.47 11.06
C VAL A 195 6.71 -14.95 9.63
N LEU A 196 6.19 -15.69 8.66
CA LEU A 196 6.23 -15.28 7.25
C LEU A 196 5.37 -14.02 7.04
N PRO A 197 5.96 -12.84 6.72
CA PRO A 197 5.18 -11.70 6.29
C PRO A 197 4.59 -11.95 4.89
N ARG A 198 3.60 -11.14 4.50
CA ARG A 198 3.11 -11.11 3.12
C ARG A 198 4.12 -10.41 2.21
N LYS A 199 4.12 -10.78 0.94
CA LYS A 199 4.99 -10.16 -0.08
C LYS A 199 4.83 -8.65 -0.14
N GLN A 200 3.60 -8.15 0.05
CA GLN A 200 3.26 -6.73 0.07
C GLN A 200 3.92 -6.00 1.25
N GLU A 201 4.02 -6.63 2.43
CA GLU A 201 4.72 -6.06 3.58
C GLU A 201 6.23 -5.97 3.32
N LEU A 202 6.80 -6.97 2.64
CA LEU A 202 8.21 -6.92 2.23
C LEU A 202 8.47 -5.81 1.19
N PHE A 203 7.60 -5.65 0.19
CA PHE A 203 7.64 -4.51 -0.72
C PHE A 203 7.58 -3.19 0.04
N ALA A 204 6.65 -3.09 0.99
CA ALA A 204 6.42 -1.89 1.77
C ALA A 204 7.60 -1.55 2.70
N CYS A 205 8.24 -2.57 3.28
CA CYS A 205 9.46 -2.43 4.07
C CYS A 205 10.64 -1.98 3.19
N LEU A 206 10.84 -2.59 2.02
CA LEU A 206 11.89 -2.19 1.08
C LEU A 206 11.69 -0.75 0.58
N ASN A 207 10.47 -0.36 0.24
CA ASN A 207 10.14 1.00 -0.19
C ASN A 207 10.40 2.05 0.90
N ARG A 208 10.38 1.66 2.19
CA ARG A 208 10.65 2.54 3.33
C ARG A 208 12.14 2.52 3.75
N TYR A 209 12.95 1.62 3.22
CA TYR A 209 14.37 1.56 3.54
C TYR A 209 15.15 2.66 2.81
N ARG A 210 15.55 3.70 3.55
CA ARG A 210 16.14 4.93 3.01
C ARG A 210 17.47 4.74 2.25
N LYS A 211 18.20 3.65 2.51
CA LYS A 211 19.45 3.34 1.80
C LYS A 211 19.26 2.44 0.58
N ALA A 212 18.03 2.01 0.29
CA ALA A 212 17.74 1.25 -0.92
C ALA A 212 18.04 2.11 -2.17
N LYS A 213 18.92 1.60 -3.04
CA LYS A 213 19.24 2.24 -4.32
C LYS A 213 18.30 1.72 -5.40
N ILE A 214 17.09 2.26 -5.45
CA ILE A 214 16.07 1.88 -6.43
C ILE A 214 16.18 2.80 -7.65
N VAL A 215 16.23 2.20 -8.83
CA VAL A 215 16.25 2.92 -10.12
C VAL A 215 15.12 2.42 -11.01
N ARG A 216 14.70 3.22 -11.99
CA ARG A 216 13.88 2.72 -13.08
C ARG A 216 14.66 1.67 -13.87
N GLU A 217 13.98 0.60 -14.29
CA GLU A 217 14.63 -0.46 -15.07
C GLU A 217 15.15 0.06 -16.40
#